data_AF-G1W8Q7-F1
#
_entry.id   AF-G1W8Q7-F1
#
_cell.length_a   1.000
_cell.length_b   1.000
_cell.length_c   1.000
_cell.angle_alpha   90.00
_cell.angle_beta   90.00
_cell.angle_gamma   90.00
#
_symmetry.space_group_name_H-M   'P 1'
#
loop_
_entity.id
_entity.type
_entity.pdbx_description
1 polymer ?
#
loop_
_entity_poly.entity_id
_entity_poly.type
_entity_poly.pdbx_seq_one_letter_code
_entity_poly.pdbx_strand_id
1 'polypeptide(L)' 'MLCDLAEVLSEQLGLYIRNVSIGTNEGIFEGKIDVRVHNRNEVGTIITQLKGIDGLQEVTQIM' A
#
# COMPACT_ATOMS: atom_id res chain seq x y z
N MET A 1 -8.61 2.72 8.90
CA MET A 1 -7.98 1.79 7.94
C MET A 1 -7.86 2.33 6.53
N LEU A 2 -8.96 2.59 5.80
CA LEU A 2 -8.85 3.08 4.40
C LEU A 2 -8.15 4.45 4.30
N CYS A 3 -8.52 5.39 5.19
CA CYS A 3 -7.90 6.71 5.27
C CYS A 3 -6.41 6.58 5.63
N ASP A 4 -6.08 5.77 6.63
CA ASP A 4 -4.69 5.52 7.07
C ASP A 4 -3.84 4.93 5.92
N LEU A 5 -4.41 4.02 5.12
CA LEU A 5 -3.76 3.48 3.93
C LEU A 5 -3.52 4.57 2.87
N ALA A 6 -4.52 5.40 2.60
CA ALA A 6 -4.39 6.51 1.65
C ALA A 6 -3.36 7.54 2.12
N GLU A 7 -3.30 7.81 3.43
CA GLU A 7 -2.36 8.74 4.05
C GLU A 7 -0.92 8.25 3.90
N VAL A 8 -0.62 7.01 4.30
CA VAL A 8 0.72 6.39 4.14
C VAL A 8 1.18 6.40 2.68
N LEU A 9 0.27 6.14 1.73
CA LEU A 9 0.59 6.17 0.30
C LEU A 9 0.83 7.60 -0.21
N SER A 10 0.09 8.58 0.30
CA SER A 10 0.24 9.99 -0.08
C SER A 10 1.48 10.64 0.53
N GLU A 11 1.90 10.20 1.72
CA GLU A 11 3.09 10.69 2.42
C GLU A 11 4.40 10.14 1.84
N GLN A 12 4.33 9.01 1.12
CA GLN A 12 5.44 8.50 0.30
C GLN A 12 5.68 9.39 -0.93
N LEU A 13 6.27 10.56 -0.68
CA LEU A 13 6.77 11.49 -1.69
C LEU A 13 7.70 10.77 -2.67
N GLY A 14 7.30 10.66 -3.93
CA GLY A 14 8.12 10.11 -5.03
C GLY A 14 7.58 8.82 -5.68
N LEU A 15 6.46 8.28 -5.20
CA LEU A 15 5.79 7.15 -5.85
C LEU A 15 4.77 7.61 -6.86
N TYR A 16 4.90 7.11 -8.08
CA TYR A 16 3.88 7.28 -9.10
C TYR A 16 2.85 6.16 -8.96
N ILE A 17 1.77 6.47 -8.23
CA ILE A 17 0.62 5.59 -8.10
C ILE A 17 -0.10 5.56 -9.45
N ARG A 18 -0.11 4.40 -10.11
CA ARG A 18 -0.79 4.19 -11.39
C ARG A 18 -2.24 3.81 -11.18
N ASN A 19 -2.52 2.99 -10.19
CA ASN A 19 -3.85 2.47 -9.90
C ASN A 19 -3.97 2.04 -8.44
N VAL A 20 -5.14 2.27 -7.84
CA VAL A 20 -5.50 1.80 -6.49
C VAL A 20 -6.88 1.16 -6.59
N SER A 21 -6.99 -0.10 -6.23
CA SER A 21 -8.25 -0.82 -6.15
C SER A 21 -8.40 -1.38 -4.74
N ILE A 22 -9.43 -0.98 -4.03
CA ILE A 22 -9.71 -1.47 -2.69
C ILE A 22 -11.16 -1.95 -2.65
N GLY A 23 -11.34 -3.19 -2.25
CA GLY A 23 -12.62 -3.83 -2.02
C GLY A 23 -12.81 -4.10 -0.53
N THR A 24 -14.07 -4.26 -0.16
CA THR A 24 -14.43 -4.74 1.18
C THR A 24 -15.39 -5.89 1.02
N ASN A 25 -15.08 -7.01 1.66
CA ASN A 25 -15.97 -8.15 1.73
C ASN A 25 -16.10 -8.58 3.18
N GLU A 26 -17.33 -8.58 3.70
CA GLU A 26 -17.65 -9.01 5.07
C GLU A 26 -16.78 -8.35 6.17
N GLY A 27 -16.40 -7.08 5.97
CA GLY A 27 -15.56 -6.32 6.91
C GLY A 27 -14.06 -6.56 6.76
N ILE A 28 -13.64 -7.44 5.86
CA ILE A 28 -12.24 -7.61 5.47
C ILE A 28 -11.96 -6.66 4.30
N PHE A 29 -10.91 -5.86 4.46
CA PHE A 29 -10.41 -5.00 3.40
C PHE A 29 -9.34 -5.74 2.61
N GLU A 30 -9.53 -5.79 1.29
CA GLU A 30 -8.54 -6.32 0.35
C GLU A 30 -8.28 -5.26 -0.70
N GLY A 31 -7.01 -5.05 -1.06
CA GLY A 31 -6.67 -4.05 -2.06
C GLY A 31 -5.41 -4.37 -2.81
N LYS A 32 -5.31 -3.79 -4.01
CA LYS A 32 -4.15 -3.81 -4.87
C LYS A 32 -3.75 -2.38 -5.22
N ILE A 33 -2.47 -2.10 -5.12
CA ILE A 33 -1.88 -0.80 -5.45
C ILE A 33 -0.79 -1.06 -6.47
N ASP A 34 -0.94 -0.46 -7.65
CA ASP A 34 0.06 -0.49 -8.71
C ASP A 34 0.89 0.79 -8.63
N VAL A 35 2.16 0.66 -8.23
CA VAL A 35 3.10 1.79 -8.12
C VAL A 35 4.27 1.63 -9.07
N ARG A 36 4.83 2.76 -9.53
CA ARG A 36 6.09 2.80 -10.24
C ARG A 36 7.17 3.42 -9.35
N VAL A 37 8.19 2.61 -9.07
CA VAL A 37 9.38 3.00 -8.28
C VAL A 37 10.56 3.27 -9.19
N HIS A 38 11.46 4.15 -8.75
CA HIS A 38 12.74 4.39 -9.44
C HIS A 38 13.81 3.44 -8.93
N ASN A 39 13.74 3.05 -7.66
CA ASN A 39 14.67 2.12 -7.04
C ASN A 39 13.91 0.97 -6.34
N ARG A 40 14.41 -0.27 -6.49
CA ARG A 40 13.86 -1.44 -5.79
C ARG A 40 13.88 -1.31 -4.26
N ASN A 41 14.81 -0.52 -3.72
CA ASN A 41 14.88 -0.25 -2.28
C ASN A 41 13.64 0.52 -1.78
N GLU A 42 13.01 1.34 -2.62
CA GLU A 42 11.80 2.09 -2.28
C GLU A 42 10.62 1.13 -2.01
N VAL A 43 10.55 0.01 -2.74
CA VAL A 43 9.54 -1.03 -2.53
C VAL A 43 9.59 -1.59 -1.10
N GLY A 44 10.80 -1.81 -0.58
CA GLY A 44 10.99 -2.30 0.78
C GLY A 44 10.45 -1.34 1.83
N THR A 45 10.73 -0.04 1.68
CA THR A 45 10.24 0.99 2.60
C THR A 45 8.71 1.07 2.62
N ILE A 46 8.06 0.97 1.45
CA ILE A 46 6.60 0.97 1.33
C ILE A 46 6.01 -0.23 2.07
N ILE A 47 6.54 -1.44 1.83
CA ILE A 47 6.05 -2.66 2.47
C ILE A 47 6.17 -2.55 3.99
N THR A 48 7.28 -2.02 4.50
CA THR A 48 7.48 -1.81 5.94
C THR A 48 6.48 -0.82 6.52
N GLN A 49 6.20 0.30 5.83
CA GLN A 49 5.23 1.29 6.29
C GLN A 49 3.79 0.77 6.24
N LEU A 50 3.42 0.06 5.17
CA LEU A 50 2.11 -0.59 5.07
C LEU A 50 1.91 -1.57 6.21
N LYS A 51 2.90 -2.42 6.52
CA LYS A 51 2.87 -3.35 7.67
C LYS A 51 2.75 -2.65 9.04
N GLY A 52 3.02 -1.34 9.12
CA GLY A 52 2.84 -0.55 10.32
C GLY A 52 1.40 -0.09 10.56
N ILE A 53 0.50 -0.26 9.58
CA ILE A 53 -0.93 0.10 9.72
C ILE A 53 -1.61 -0.92 10.64
N ASP A 54 -2.23 -0.41 11.71
CA ASP A 54 -2.92 -1.26 12.68
C ASP A 54 -4.06 -2.05 12.01
N GLY A 55 -4.09 -3.35 12.30
CA GLY A 55 -5.00 -4.35 11.73
C GLY A 55 -4.74 -4.78 10.27
N LEU A 56 -3.67 -4.32 9.61
CA LEU A 56 -3.25 -4.91 8.34
C LEU A 56 -2.60 -6.28 8.57
N GLN A 57 -3.18 -7.34 8.01
CA GLN A 57 -2.70 -8.70 8.27
C GLN A 57 -1.51 -9.11 7.38
N GLU A 58 -1.57 -8.79 6.10
CA GLU A 58 -0.57 -9.24 5.13
C GLU A 58 -0.32 -8.19 4.04
N VAL A 59 0.94 -8.09 3.61
CA VAL A 59 1.35 -7.27 2.46
C VAL A 59 2.30 -8.10 1.61
N THR A 60 1.89 -8.36 0.38
CA THR A 60 2.64 -9.18 -0.57
C THR A 60 2.94 -8.39 -1.84
N GLN A 61 4.20 -8.42 -2.27
CA GLN A 61 4.61 -7.85 -3.54
C GLN A 61 4.28 -8.83 -4.67
N ILE A 62 3.58 -8.34 -5.70
CA ILE A 62 3.28 -9.10 -6.92
C ILE A 62 4.13 -8.50 -8.05
N MET A 63 4.98 -9.32 -8.69
CA MET A 63 5.88 -8.93 -9.80
C MET A 63 5.22 -9.05 -11.17
#